data_AF-A0A2T9Z863-F1
#
_entry.id   AF-A0A2T9Z863-F1
#
_cell.length_a   1.000
_cell.length_b   1.000
_cell.length_c   1.000
_cell.angle_alpha   90.00
_cell.angle_beta   90.00
_cell.angle_gamma   90.00
#
_symmetry.space_group_name_H-M   'P 1'
#
loop_
_entity.id
_entity.type
_entity.pdbx_description
1 polymer ?
#
loop_
_entity_poly.entity_id
_entity_poly.type
_entity_poly.pdbx_seq_one_letter_code
_entity_poly.pdbx_strand_id
1 'polypeptide(L)'
;MPYVDAPNTKIDIGDSNPKILIVSADKDDLIVKTLIDGAIDGLVSSGVLKTHIELVNVKVPDQISAKTLECLQETKTAIKHGQKARLYDNTEYEYGYDAVICIGVLIEEDNVAEFDKKSMKCYNDAMDIILDTQVPCIMGILTCRDYEQGLERAGIGRVVKGMNHGYFWATAALSEIQVRKMISEGRSDENFIRELNLASTKTSASKNINVGILCAQWNMEVNSEIVIETIKTLVEKGYNISHIKVFSASGSFELPGLASYLIQTSRKVNNIQKPNNEHVEAVVCIGSLIKGGTKHFKFISDSVERTLDILSEKTNVPCVSGVLCCTSFEDALSYIGKSKTIKREDPHVGTTLGLKVFEKTK
;
A
#
# COMPACT_ATOMS: atom_id res chain seq x y z
N MET A 1 -8.82 -2.30 18.86
CA MET A 1 -7.45 -1.78 18.99
C MET A 1 -7.51 -0.31 18.61
N PRO A 2 -7.24 0.65 19.51
CA PRO A 2 -6.86 1.97 19.02
C PRO A 2 -5.61 1.76 18.17
N TYR A 3 -5.60 2.36 17.00
CA TYR A 3 -4.54 2.24 16.02
C TYR A 3 -3.29 2.99 16.51
N VAL A 4 -2.48 2.35 17.35
CA VAL A 4 -1.31 2.97 18.01
C VAL A 4 -0.16 3.27 17.02
N ASP A 5 -0.19 2.65 15.83
CA ASP A 5 0.87 2.73 14.81
C ASP A 5 0.38 3.30 13.47
N ALA A 6 -0.57 4.24 13.48
CA ALA A 6 -1.00 4.87 12.22
C ALA A 6 0.21 5.55 11.51
N PRO A 7 0.26 5.55 10.17
CA PRO A 7 1.27 6.26 9.38
C PRO A 7 1.61 7.66 9.93
N ASN A 8 2.83 7.83 10.45
CA ASN A 8 3.34 9.13 10.92
C ASN A 8 4.13 9.87 9.83
N THR A 9 3.95 9.49 8.56
CA THR A 9 4.59 10.17 7.43
C THR A 9 4.18 11.64 7.45
N LYS A 10 5.18 12.53 7.56
CA LYS A 10 4.93 13.96 7.40
C LYS A 10 4.49 14.19 5.96
N ILE A 11 3.21 14.47 5.78
CA ILE A 11 2.62 14.77 4.49
C ILE A 11 3.13 16.14 4.05
N ASP A 12 3.86 16.17 2.95
CA ASP A 12 4.29 17.38 2.28
C ASP A 12 3.66 17.43 0.89
N ILE A 13 2.70 18.33 0.72
CA ILE A 13 1.97 18.51 -0.54
C ILE A 13 2.82 19.26 -1.58
N GLY A 14 3.94 19.87 -1.18
CA GLY A 14 4.83 20.63 -2.08
C GLY A 14 4.11 21.76 -2.83
N ASP A 15 4.72 22.21 -3.94
CA ASP A 15 4.21 23.34 -4.74
C ASP A 15 3.03 22.97 -5.66
N SER A 16 2.71 21.68 -5.81
CA SER A 16 1.69 21.19 -6.73
C SER A 16 0.60 20.45 -5.95
N ASN A 17 -0.61 20.99 -5.96
CA ASN A 17 -1.71 20.49 -5.13
C ASN A 17 -2.40 19.28 -5.79
N PRO A 18 -2.49 18.11 -5.13
CA PRO A 18 -2.97 16.87 -5.74
C PRO A 18 -4.46 16.93 -6.05
N LYS A 19 -4.87 16.26 -7.12
CA LYS A 19 -6.26 16.02 -7.48
C LYS A 19 -6.72 14.67 -6.95
N ILE A 20 -7.73 14.67 -6.10
CA ILE A 20 -8.22 13.48 -5.42
C ILE A 20 -9.66 13.20 -5.85
N LEU A 21 -9.91 11.97 -6.28
CA LEU A 21 -11.26 11.46 -6.50
C LEU A 21 -11.72 10.70 -5.26
N ILE A 22 -12.89 11.02 -4.74
CA ILE A 22 -13.59 10.21 -3.74
C ILE A 22 -14.76 9.53 -4.46
N VAL A 23 -14.78 8.21 -4.47
CA VAL A 23 -15.93 7.44 -4.97
C VAL A 23 -16.61 6.79 -3.79
N SER A 24 -17.81 7.25 -3.46
CA SER A 24 -18.59 6.77 -2.32
C SER A 24 -19.78 5.90 -2.73
N ALA A 25 -20.21 4.96 -1.88
CA ALA A 25 -21.49 4.28 -2.02
C ALA A 25 -22.45 4.68 -0.92
N ASP A 26 -23.69 4.99 -1.30
CA ASP A 26 -24.76 5.39 -0.38
C ASP A 26 -24.40 6.60 0.51
N LYS A 27 -24.09 7.75 -0.11
CA LYS A 27 -23.71 8.99 0.61
C LYS A 27 -24.71 9.50 1.65
N ASP A 28 -25.96 9.05 1.60
CA ASP A 28 -27.01 9.49 2.52
C ASP A 28 -27.01 8.63 3.81
N ASP A 29 -26.31 7.48 3.79
CA ASP A 29 -26.01 6.69 4.98
C ASP A 29 -25.14 7.49 5.97
N LEU A 30 -25.47 7.38 7.26
CA LEU A 30 -24.80 8.17 8.30
C LEU A 30 -23.32 7.81 8.46
N ILE A 31 -22.96 6.52 8.34
CA ILE A 31 -21.57 6.06 8.43
C ILE A 31 -20.79 6.62 7.24
N VAL A 32 -21.30 6.42 6.03
CA VAL A 32 -20.64 6.86 4.79
C VAL A 32 -20.45 8.36 4.76
N LYS A 33 -21.49 9.14 5.08
CA LYS A 33 -21.40 10.60 5.14
C LYS A 33 -20.30 11.06 6.10
N THR A 34 -20.26 10.47 7.30
CA THR A 34 -19.26 10.82 8.31
C THR A 34 -17.85 10.46 7.85
N LEU A 35 -17.67 9.32 7.16
CA LEU A 35 -16.38 8.93 6.58
C LEU A 35 -15.95 9.87 5.45
N ILE A 36 -16.87 10.31 4.58
CA ILE A 36 -16.59 11.31 3.54
C ILE A 36 -16.13 12.62 4.19
N ASP A 37 -16.84 13.09 5.22
CA ASP A 37 -16.47 14.31 5.95
C ASP A 37 -15.07 14.19 6.56
N GLY A 38 -14.74 13.03 7.15
CA GLY A 38 -13.41 12.74 7.69
C GLY A 38 -12.33 12.71 6.62
N ALA A 39 -12.60 12.13 5.44
CA ALA A 39 -11.66 12.11 4.33
C ALA A 39 -11.40 13.51 3.78
N ILE A 40 -12.46 14.31 3.57
CA ILE A 40 -12.32 15.69 3.12
C ILE A 40 -11.54 16.51 4.16
N ASP A 41 -11.83 16.35 5.45
CA ASP A 41 -11.09 17.01 6.53
C ASP A 41 -9.61 16.62 6.53
N GLY A 42 -9.28 15.33 6.41
CA GLY A 42 -7.90 14.85 6.33
C GLY A 42 -7.14 15.40 5.12
N LEU A 43 -7.79 15.51 3.96
CA LEU A 43 -7.20 16.10 2.75
C LEU A 43 -6.98 17.61 2.93
N VAL A 44 -8.00 18.35 3.35
CA VAL A 44 -7.96 19.82 3.46
C VAL A 44 -7.00 20.26 4.57
N SER A 45 -7.02 19.59 5.73
CA SER A 45 -6.09 19.88 6.83
C SER A 45 -4.63 19.58 6.47
N SER A 46 -4.39 18.65 5.55
CA SER A 46 -3.06 18.39 4.99
C SER A 46 -2.66 19.40 3.91
N GLY A 47 -3.58 20.26 3.45
CA GLY A 47 -3.33 21.33 2.48
C GLY A 47 -3.92 21.11 1.07
N VAL A 48 -4.68 20.04 0.84
CA VAL A 48 -5.35 19.81 -0.46
C VAL A 48 -6.44 20.88 -0.66
N LEU A 49 -6.46 21.50 -1.84
CA LEU A 49 -7.48 22.48 -2.19
C LEU A 49 -8.82 21.77 -2.35
N LYS A 50 -9.88 22.33 -1.74
CA LYS A 50 -11.23 21.77 -1.87
C LYS A 50 -11.70 21.66 -3.32
N THR A 51 -11.24 22.56 -4.20
CA THR A 51 -11.52 22.52 -5.65
C THR A 51 -10.81 21.39 -6.39
N HIS A 52 -9.86 20.71 -5.76
CA HIS A 52 -9.16 19.54 -6.29
C HIS A 52 -9.70 18.22 -5.74
N ILE A 53 -10.76 18.27 -4.93
CA ILE A 53 -11.43 17.08 -4.40
C ILE A 53 -12.74 16.91 -5.16
N GLU A 54 -12.83 15.85 -5.96
CA GLU A 54 -14.05 15.46 -6.65
C GLU A 54 -14.75 14.33 -5.89
N LEU A 55 -16.06 14.45 -5.67
CA LEU A 55 -16.86 13.42 -5.01
C LEU A 55 -17.90 12.87 -5.98
N VAL A 56 -17.81 11.57 -6.26
CA VAL A 56 -18.76 10.82 -7.09
C VAL A 56 -19.44 9.76 -6.23
N ASN A 57 -20.76 9.60 -6.37
CA ASN A 57 -21.52 8.65 -5.57
C ASN A 57 -22.19 7.57 -6.42
N VAL A 58 -22.12 6.33 -5.95
CA VAL A 58 -22.86 5.16 -6.46
C VAL A 58 -23.89 4.69 -5.44
N LYS A 59 -24.74 3.74 -5.83
CA LYS A 59 -25.82 3.24 -4.96
C LYS A 59 -25.32 2.25 -3.92
N VAL A 60 -24.38 1.38 -4.28
CA VAL A 60 -23.94 0.25 -3.45
C VAL A 60 -22.42 0.04 -3.57
N PRO A 61 -21.75 -0.49 -2.53
CA PRO A 61 -20.28 -0.56 -2.51
C PRO A 61 -19.63 -1.34 -3.65
N ASP A 62 -20.28 -2.40 -4.16
CA ASP A 62 -19.74 -3.24 -5.23
C ASP A 62 -19.73 -2.55 -6.62
N GLN A 63 -20.35 -1.37 -6.73
CA GLN A 63 -20.28 -0.47 -7.89
C GLN A 63 -19.13 0.53 -7.83
N ILE A 64 -18.48 0.70 -6.67
CA ILE A 64 -17.42 1.70 -6.49
C ILE A 64 -16.30 1.49 -7.50
N SER A 65 -15.77 0.26 -7.61
CA SER A 65 -14.65 -0.01 -8.52
C SER A 65 -15.00 0.25 -9.98
N ALA A 66 -16.19 -0.14 -10.43
CA ALA A 66 -16.63 0.15 -11.80
C ALA A 66 -16.72 1.65 -12.07
N LYS A 67 -17.25 2.42 -11.10
CA LYS A 67 -17.35 3.87 -11.21
C LYS A 67 -15.99 4.57 -11.13
N THR A 68 -15.09 4.08 -10.28
CA THR A 68 -13.70 4.53 -10.24
C THR A 68 -13.05 4.37 -11.60
N LEU A 69 -13.16 3.18 -12.22
CA LEU A 69 -12.60 2.95 -13.54
C LEU A 69 -13.21 3.87 -14.60
N GLU A 70 -14.54 4.06 -14.60
CA GLU A 70 -15.24 5.00 -15.48
C GLU A 70 -14.64 6.42 -15.37
N CYS A 71 -14.57 6.99 -14.17
CA CYS A 71 -14.03 8.33 -13.93
C CYS A 71 -12.55 8.45 -14.35
N LEU A 72 -11.75 7.41 -14.12
CA LEU A 72 -10.36 7.38 -14.61
C LEU A 72 -10.33 7.38 -16.14
N GLN A 73 -11.10 6.52 -16.80
CA GLN A 73 -11.11 6.46 -18.28
C GLN A 73 -11.60 7.77 -18.93
N GLU A 74 -12.54 8.49 -18.32
CA GLU A 74 -13.00 9.80 -18.82
C GLU A 74 -11.90 10.87 -18.85
N THR A 75 -10.92 10.77 -17.96
CA THR A 75 -9.78 11.69 -17.88
C THR A 75 -8.52 11.14 -18.54
N LYS A 76 -8.59 9.94 -19.12
CA LYS A 76 -7.45 9.26 -19.73
C LYS A 76 -6.97 10.02 -20.95
N THR A 77 -5.70 10.41 -20.94
CA THR A 77 -5.05 11.05 -22.08
C THR A 77 -3.74 10.34 -22.43
N ALA A 78 -3.42 10.29 -23.73
CA ALA A 78 -2.11 9.83 -24.17
C ALA A 78 -1.04 10.85 -23.72
N ILE A 79 0.10 10.37 -23.23
CA ILE A 79 1.20 11.22 -22.78
C ILE A 79 1.68 12.09 -23.96
N LYS A 80 1.46 13.41 -23.88
CA LYS A 80 2.05 14.40 -24.81
C LYS A 80 3.26 15.05 -24.13
N HIS A 81 4.32 15.33 -24.89
CA HIS A 81 5.58 15.86 -24.34
C HIS A 81 5.32 17.13 -23.52
N GLY A 82 5.68 17.09 -22.23
CA GLY A 82 5.71 18.26 -21.33
C GLY A 82 4.47 18.54 -20.48
N GLN A 83 3.37 17.79 -20.62
CA GLN A 83 2.21 17.89 -19.73
C GLN A 83 2.11 16.66 -18.83
N LYS A 84 2.36 16.83 -17.53
CA LYS A 84 2.06 15.82 -16.50
C LYS A 84 0.72 16.19 -15.85
N ALA A 85 -0.26 15.29 -15.89
CA ALA A 85 -1.53 15.47 -15.19
C ALA A 85 -1.43 15.06 -13.72
N ARG A 86 -0.48 14.15 -13.40
CA ARG A 86 -0.19 13.67 -12.05
C ARG A 86 1.14 14.20 -11.49
N LEU A 87 1.28 14.15 -10.17
CA LEU A 87 2.46 14.60 -9.42
C LEU A 87 3.64 13.62 -9.45
N TYR A 88 3.46 12.46 -10.06
CA TYR A 88 4.46 11.41 -10.22
C TYR A 88 4.42 10.87 -11.65
N ASP A 89 5.48 10.17 -12.06
CA ASP A 89 5.63 9.71 -13.45
C ASP A 89 4.59 8.68 -13.86
N ASN A 90 4.22 8.73 -15.14
CA ASN A 90 3.28 7.80 -15.76
C ASN A 90 4.03 6.73 -16.52
N THR A 91 3.51 5.51 -16.49
CA THR A 91 4.16 4.36 -17.15
C THR A 91 3.61 4.14 -18.56
N GLU A 92 2.35 4.47 -18.83
CA GLU A 92 1.68 4.29 -20.14
C GLU A 92 0.71 5.42 -20.51
N TYR A 93 -0.16 5.84 -19.59
CA TYR A 93 -1.19 6.86 -19.82
C TYR A 93 -1.23 7.87 -18.67
N GLU A 94 -1.68 9.10 -18.96
CA GLU A 94 -2.04 10.08 -17.94
C GLU A 94 -3.51 9.91 -17.56
N TYR A 95 -3.80 10.01 -16.27
CA TYR A 95 -5.15 10.09 -15.71
C TYR A 95 -5.28 11.39 -14.92
N GLY A 96 -6.50 11.92 -14.79
CA GLY A 96 -6.74 13.26 -14.23
C GLY A 96 -6.64 13.36 -12.69
N TYR A 97 -6.33 12.26 -12.01
CA TYR A 97 -6.32 12.16 -10.55
C TYR A 97 -5.01 11.53 -10.04
N ASP A 98 -4.50 12.05 -8.94
CA ASP A 98 -3.29 11.57 -8.26
C ASP A 98 -3.58 10.38 -7.33
N ALA A 99 -4.79 10.30 -6.79
CA ALA A 99 -5.26 9.16 -6.00
C ALA A 99 -6.80 9.08 -6.00
N VAL A 100 -7.31 7.90 -5.71
CA VAL A 100 -8.74 7.65 -5.48
C VAL A 100 -8.95 7.16 -4.04
N ILE A 101 -10.00 7.62 -3.36
CA ILE A 101 -10.46 7.09 -2.07
C ILE A 101 -11.82 6.42 -2.29
N CYS A 102 -11.86 5.10 -2.14
CA CYS A 102 -13.07 4.29 -2.32
C CYS A 102 -13.81 4.17 -0.98
N ILE A 103 -14.92 4.87 -0.76
CA ILE A 103 -15.62 4.90 0.53
C ILE A 103 -16.94 4.13 0.47
N GLY A 104 -17.12 3.17 1.36
CA GLY A 104 -18.41 2.47 1.48
C GLY A 104 -18.50 1.67 2.77
N VAL A 105 -19.66 1.06 3.00
CA VAL A 105 -19.85 0.14 4.12
C VAL A 105 -20.60 -1.11 3.64
N LEU A 106 -20.04 -2.26 3.96
CA LEU A 106 -20.66 -3.56 3.86
C LEU A 106 -20.84 -4.09 5.27
N ILE A 107 -22.07 -4.49 5.61
CA ILE A 107 -22.41 -5.09 6.89
C ILE A 107 -22.68 -6.57 6.67
N GLU A 108 -22.11 -7.41 7.52
CA GLU A 108 -22.35 -8.86 7.57
C GLU A 108 -23.77 -9.09 8.11
N GLU A 109 -24.77 -8.92 7.23
CA GLU A 109 -26.16 -9.30 7.48
C GLU A 109 -26.33 -10.84 7.49
N ASP A 110 -27.56 -11.34 7.42
CA ASP A 110 -27.88 -12.77 7.50
C ASP A 110 -27.25 -13.63 6.38
N ASN A 111 -26.82 -13.03 5.25
CA ASN A 111 -26.21 -13.73 4.13
C ASN A 111 -24.67 -13.55 4.09
N VAL A 112 -23.99 -14.31 4.94
CA VAL A 112 -22.53 -14.30 5.08
C VAL A 112 -21.80 -14.59 3.75
N ALA A 113 -22.32 -15.49 2.93
CA ALA A 113 -21.69 -15.86 1.66
C ALA A 113 -21.73 -14.71 0.64
N GLU A 114 -22.83 -13.97 0.60
CA GLU A 114 -22.95 -12.78 -0.25
C GLU A 114 -22.07 -11.64 0.25
N PHE A 115 -21.99 -11.42 1.56
CA PHE A 115 -21.08 -10.46 2.18
C PHE A 115 -19.62 -10.75 1.81
N ASP A 116 -19.18 -12.01 1.95
CA ASP A 116 -17.81 -12.41 1.62
C ASP A 116 -17.52 -12.23 0.13
N LYS A 117 -18.47 -12.59 -0.75
CA LYS A 117 -18.34 -12.42 -2.20
C LYS A 117 -18.24 -10.94 -2.60
N LYS A 118 -19.14 -10.08 -2.09
CA LYS A 118 -19.14 -8.64 -2.39
C LYS A 118 -17.88 -7.97 -1.87
N SER A 119 -17.47 -8.30 -0.64
CA SER A 119 -16.25 -7.78 -0.04
C SER A 119 -15.04 -8.17 -0.89
N MET A 120 -14.82 -9.46 -1.17
CA MET A 120 -13.67 -9.87 -1.98
C MET A 120 -13.64 -9.24 -3.37
N LYS A 121 -14.80 -9.08 -4.01
CA LYS A 121 -14.92 -8.37 -5.29
C LYS A 121 -14.41 -6.93 -5.17
N CYS A 122 -14.86 -6.18 -4.15
CA CYS A 122 -14.42 -4.80 -3.95
C CYS A 122 -12.90 -4.69 -3.82
N TYR A 123 -12.28 -5.58 -3.05
CA TYR A 123 -10.83 -5.58 -2.82
C TYR A 123 -10.04 -5.90 -4.08
N ASN A 124 -10.41 -6.98 -4.77
CA ASN A 124 -9.71 -7.42 -5.98
C ASN A 124 -9.89 -6.43 -7.13
N ASP A 125 -11.10 -5.88 -7.33
CA ASP A 125 -11.34 -4.91 -8.40
C ASP A 125 -10.53 -3.63 -8.17
N ALA A 126 -10.42 -3.15 -6.93
CA ALA A 126 -9.60 -1.98 -6.62
C ALA A 126 -8.11 -2.25 -6.92
N MET A 127 -7.59 -3.43 -6.56
CA MET A 127 -6.23 -3.85 -6.91
C MET A 127 -6.00 -3.92 -8.42
N ASP A 128 -6.93 -4.52 -9.15
CA ASP A 128 -6.83 -4.66 -10.60
C ASP A 128 -6.83 -3.26 -11.28
N ILE A 129 -7.64 -2.31 -10.79
CA ILE A 129 -7.59 -0.91 -11.26
C ILE A 129 -6.23 -0.26 -10.97
N ILE A 130 -5.66 -0.47 -9.79
CA ILE A 130 -4.33 0.08 -9.46
C ILE A 130 -3.27 -0.49 -10.41
N LEU A 131 -3.31 -1.80 -10.69
CA LEU A 131 -2.36 -2.43 -11.61
C LEU A 131 -2.51 -1.88 -13.03
N ASP A 132 -3.73 -1.66 -13.51
CA ASP A 132 -3.99 -1.22 -14.88
C ASP A 132 -3.75 0.28 -15.10
N THR A 133 -3.99 1.10 -14.08
CA THR A 133 -3.96 2.58 -14.21
C THR A 133 -2.75 3.23 -13.56
N GLN A 134 -2.10 2.53 -12.62
CA GLN A 134 -1.08 3.07 -11.72
C GLN A 134 -1.58 4.25 -10.87
N VAL A 135 -2.89 4.47 -10.79
CA VAL A 135 -3.52 5.42 -9.85
C VAL A 135 -3.77 4.66 -8.54
N PRO A 136 -3.20 5.09 -7.39
CA PRO A 136 -3.46 4.43 -6.12
C PRO A 136 -4.94 4.59 -5.75
N CYS A 137 -5.58 3.48 -5.39
CA CYS A 137 -6.97 3.43 -4.95
C CYS A 137 -7.00 2.97 -3.50
N ILE A 138 -7.24 3.90 -2.58
CA ILE A 138 -7.29 3.63 -1.14
C ILE A 138 -8.59 2.89 -0.81
N MET A 139 -8.44 1.72 -0.17
CA MET A 139 -9.55 0.87 0.21
C MET A 139 -10.23 1.38 1.48
N GLY A 140 -11.27 2.19 1.32
CA GLY A 140 -12.14 2.69 2.38
C GLY A 140 -13.52 2.05 2.43
N ILE A 141 -13.69 0.86 1.85
CA ILE A 141 -14.92 0.07 1.99
C ILE A 141 -14.83 -0.72 3.30
N LEU A 142 -15.58 -0.28 4.30
CA LEU A 142 -15.65 -0.95 5.58
C LEU A 142 -16.37 -2.28 5.47
N THR A 143 -15.74 -3.34 5.96
CA THR A 143 -16.37 -4.64 6.13
C THR A 143 -16.65 -4.85 7.62
N CYS A 144 -17.88 -4.60 8.04
CA CYS A 144 -18.32 -4.60 9.43
C CYS A 144 -19.21 -5.81 9.73
N ARG A 145 -19.19 -6.28 10.98
CA ARG A 145 -20.11 -7.34 11.45
C ARG A 145 -21.51 -6.82 11.69
N ASP A 146 -21.61 -5.57 12.13
CA ASP A 146 -22.87 -4.90 12.43
C ASP A 146 -22.73 -3.39 12.15
N TYR A 147 -23.87 -2.69 12.19
CA TYR A 147 -23.93 -1.26 11.95
C TYR A 147 -23.19 -0.45 13.02
N GLU A 148 -23.20 -0.90 14.28
CA GLU A 148 -22.51 -0.21 15.38
C GLU A 148 -21.01 -0.17 15.14
N GLN A 149 -20.41 -1.27 14.70
CA GLN A 149 -19.00 -1.31 14.33
C GLN A 149 -18.67 -0.36 13.15
N GLY A 150 -19.61 -0.14 12.23
CA GLY A 150 -19.49 0.89 11.22
C GLY A 150 -19.46 2.29 11.81
N LEU A 151 -20.35 2.59 12.77
CA LEU A 151 -20.35 3.86 13.51
C LEU A 151 -19.04 4.07 14.29
N GLU A 152 -18.53 3.03 14.96
CA GLU A 152 -17.24 3.07 15.66
C GLU A 152 -16.10 3.49 14.71
N ARG A 153 -16.05 2.92 13.51
CA ARG A 153 -15.03 3.25 12.48
C ARG A 153 -15.25 4.61 11.82
N ALA A 154 -16.46 5.11 11.80
CA ALA A 154 -16.74 6.50 11.42
C ALA A 154 -16.42 7.51 12.54
N GLY A 155 -16.06 7.04 13.74
CA GLY A 155 -15.77 7.89 14.90
C GLY A 155 -17.01 8.40 15.64
N ILE A 156 -18.18 7.85 15.33
CA ILE A 156 -19.48 8.21 15.90
C ILE A 156 -20.15 7.02 16.60
N GLY A 157 -19.37 6.02 17.00
CA GLY A 157 -19.83 4.88 17.79
C GLY A 157 -20.48 5.33 19.09
N ARG A 158 -21.53 4.63 19.49
CA ARG A 158 -22.36 4.92 20.67
C ARG A 158 -21.69 4.42 21.93
N VAL A 159 -20.99 3.29 21.84
CA VAL A 159 -20.26 2.68 22.97
C VAL A 159 -18.79 3.08 22.95
N VAL A 160 -18.11 2.87 21.82
CA VAL A 160 -16.70 3.21 21.64
C VAL A 160 -16.59 4.31 20.58
N LYS A 161 -16.07 5.46 20.98
CA LYS A 161 -15.70 6.52 20.02
C LYS A 161 -14.37 6.16 19.40
N GLY A 162 -14.41 5.48 18.26
CA GLY A 162 -13.23 5.28 17.43
C GLY A 162 -12.77 6.58 16.78
N MET A 163 -11.74 6.48 15.95
CA MET A 163 -11.31 7.57 15.08
C MET A 163 -12.02 7.42 13.74
N ASN A 164 -12.31 8.55 13.09
CA ASN A 164 -12.90 8.55 11.76
C ASN A 164 -11.89 8.02 10.74
N HIS A 165 -12.15 6.83 10.18
CA HIS A 165 -11.23 6.18 9.25
C HIS A 165 -11.09 6.94 7.92
N GLY A 166 -12.08 7.75 7.54
CA GLY A 166 -11.99 8.65 6.40
C GLY A 166 -10.74 9.52 6.44
N TYR A 167 -10.42 10.08 7.60
CA TYR A 167 -9.22 10.89 7.80
C TYR A 167 -7.94 10.10 7.48
N PHE A 168 -7.86 8.85 7.94
CA PHE A 168 -6.69 8.00 7.67
C PHE A 168 -6.58 7.54 6.22
N TRP A 169 -7.71 7.39 5.51
CA TRP A 169 -7.66 7.11 4.08
C TRP A 169 -7.17 8.31 3.27
N ALA A 170 -7.49 9.53 3.72
CA ALA A 170 -6.90 10.73 3.15
C ALA A 170 -5.38 10.78 3.34
N THR A 171 -4.89 10.48 4.54
CA THR A 171 -3.44 10.45 4.78
C THR A 171 -2.74 9.33 4.00
N ALA A 172 -3.39 8.17 3.85
CA ALA A 172 -2.90 7.07 3.02
C ALA A 172 -2.79 7.47 1.53
N ALA A 173 -3.81 8.16 0.99
CA ALA A 173 -3.79 8.66 -0.39
C ALA A 173 -2.61 9.61 -0.63
N LEU A 174 -2.37 10.55 0.30
CA LEU A 174 -1.27 11.50 0.20
C LEU A 174 0.10 10.83 0.38
N SER A 175 0.19 9.83 1.26
CA SER A 175 1.39 9.00 1.44
C SER A 175 1.74 8.24 0.15
N GLU A 176 0.73 7.65 -0.52
CA GLU A 176 0.92 6.96 -1.80
C GLU A 176 1.44 7.90 -2.90
N ILE A 177 0.90 9.11 -2.99
CA ILE A 177 1.38 10.12 -3.94
C ILE A 177 2.85 10.47 -3.67
N GLN A 178 3.19 10.70 -2.39
CA GLN A 178 4.54 11.07 -1.98
C GLN A 178 5.57 9.97 -2.26
N VAL A 179 5.25 8.71 -1.96
CA VAL A 179 6.16 7.58 -2.22
C VAL A 179 6.32 7.33 -3.72
N ARG A 180 5.26 7.50 -4.52
CA ARG A 180 5.33 7.39 -5.99
C ARG A 180 6.19 8.49 -6.61
N LYS A 181 6.08 9.72 -6.09
CA LYS A 181 6.96 10.82 -6.46
C LYS A 181 8.41 10.49 -6.10
N MET A 182 8.66 10.00 -4.88
CA MET A 182 9.98 9.58 -4.43
C MET A 182 10.59 8.49 -5.35
N ILE A 183 9.80 7.49 -5.75
CA ILE A 183 10.20 6.45 -6.70
C ILE A 183 10.56 7.06 -8.06
N SER A 184 9.73 7.96 -8.61
CA SER A 184 10.00 8.60 -9.91
C SER A 184 11.25 9.48 -9.90
N GLU A 185 11.57 10.09 -8.75
CA GLU A 185 12.80 10.86 -8.53
C GLU A 185 14.02 9.96 -8.27
N GLY A 186 13.84 8.63 -8.23
CA GLY A 186 14.91 7.67 -7.98
C GLY A 186 15.41 7.63 -6.53
N ARG A 187 14.71 8.30 -5.61
CA ARG A 187 15.03 8.39 -4.17
C ARG A 187 14.61 7.11 -3.43
N SER A 188 15.05 6.98 -2.19
CA SER A 188 14.78 5.85 -1.29
C SER A 188 14.66 6.38 0.15
N ASP A 189 13.98 5.65 1.02
CA ASP A 189 14.12 5.86 2.46
C ASP A 189 15.51 5.38 2.90
N GLU A 190 16.32 6.31 3.40
CA GLU A 190 17.68 6.04 3.87
C GLU A 190 17.73 5.72 5.37
N ASN A 191 16.66 5.93 6.14
CA ASN A 191 16.69 5.77 7.59
C ASN A 191 17.02 4.32 7.99
N PHE A 192 16.37 3.34 7.33
CA PHE A 192 16.68 1.91 7.52
C PHE A 192 18.14 1.58 7.22
N ILE A 193 18.71 2.19 6.17
CA ILE A 193 20.10 1.96 5.75
C ILE A 193 21.08 2.60 6.73
N ARG A 194 20.75 3.78 7.27
CA ARG A 194 21.58 4.49 8.26
C ARG A 194 21.63 3.75 9.59
N GLU A 195 20.50 3.25 10.08
CA GLU A 195 20.42 2.48 11.34
C GLU A 195 21.27 1.20 11.30
N LEU A 196 21.39 0.61 10.12
CA LEU A 196 22.11 -0.63 9.90
C LEU A 196 23.63 -0.52 10.14
N ASN A 197 24.24 0.69 10.17
CA ASN A 197 25.68 0.90 10.41
C ASN A 197 26.60 -0.11 9.69
N LEU A 198 26.21 -0.57 8.49
CA LEU A 198 26.86 -1.66 7.74
C LEU A 198 28.23 -1.26 7.15
N ALA A 199 28.85 -0.19 7.66
CA ALA A 199 30.16 0.32 7.23
C ALA A 199 31.34 -0.64 7.50
N SER A 200 31.10 -1.82 8.10
CA SER A 200 32.16 -2.75 8.54
C SER A 200 32.02 -4.20 8.04
N THR A 201 30.93 -4.57 7.36
CA THR A 201 30.81 -5.91 6.75
C THR A 201 31.65 -5.97 5.48
N LYS A 202 32.90 -6.45 5.62
CA LYS A 202 33.79 -6.83 4.51
C LYS A 202 33.25 -8.06 3.77
N THR A 203 32.10 -7.97 3.12
CA THR A 203 31.71 -8.90 2.07
C THR A 203 32.19 -8.36 0.73
N SER A 204 32.72 -9.23 -0.13
CA SER A 204 33.04 -8.87 -1.51
C SER A 204 31.74 -8.66 -2.29
N ALA A 205 31.10 -7.51 -2.09
CA ALA A 205 29.90 -7.12 -2.82
C ALA A 205 30.21 -7.15 -4.32
N SER A 206 29.56 -8.05 -5.04
CA SER A 206 29.84 -8.34 -6.45
C SER A 206 28.59 -8.40 -7.31
N LYS A 207 27.40 -8.45 -6.69
CA LYS A 207 26.12 -8.45 -7.39
C LYS A 207 25.55 -7.03 -7.49
N ASN A 208 25.48 -6.52 -8.70
CA ASN A 208 24.80 -5.27 -9.05
C ASN A 208 23.33 -5.57 -9.44
N ILE A 209 22.58 -6.13 -8.49
CA ILE A 209 21.17 -6.50 -8.69
C ILE A 209 20.30 -5.47 -7.95
N ASN A 210 19.39 -4.81 -8.66
CA ASN A 210 18.53 -3.80 -8.03
C ASN A 210 17.35 -4.47 -7.32
N VAL A 211 17.26 -4.29 -6.00
CA VAL A 211 16.20 -4.85 -5.15
C VAL A 211 15.38 -3.71 -4.55
N GLY A 212 14.07 -3.77 -4.75
CA GLY A 212 13.11 -2.91 -4.06
C GLY A 212 12.58 -3.59 -2.80
N ILE A 213 12.57 -2.90 -1.67
CA ILE A 213 11.93 -3.34 -0.43
C ILE A 213 10.82 -2.36 -0.10
N LEU A 214 9.59 -2.85 -0.02
CA LEU A 214 8.41 -2.06 0.35
C LEU A 214 7.97 -2.47 1.75
N CYS A 215 7.75 -1.50 2.63
CA CYS A 215 7.44 -1.74 4.04
C CYS A 215 6.15 -1.04 4.44
N ALA A 216 5.14 -1.79 4.85
CA ALA A 216 3.91 -1.23 5.41
C ALA A 216 4.19 -0.58 6.77
N GLN A 217 3.60 0.60 7.00
CA GLN A 217 3.82 1.36 8.24
C GLN A 217 3.02 0.88 9.44
N TRP A 218 2.01 0.02 9.24
CA TRP A 218 1.33 -0.61 10.37
C TRP A 218 2.20 -1.67 11.03
N ASN A 219 2.32 -1.63 12.36
CA ASN A 219 3.15 -2.55 13.15
C ASN A 219 4.65 -2.39 12.85
N MET A 220 5.15 -1.14 12.82
CA MET A 220 6.54 -0.83 12.51
C MET A 220 7.55 -1.53 13.43
N GLU A 221 7.20 -1.79 14.69
CA GLU A 221 8.06 -2.56 15.62
C GLU A 221 8.43 -3.95 15.05
N VAL A 222 7.53 -4.55 14.28
CA VAL A 222 7.76 -5.83 13.60
C VAL A 222 8.37 -5.61 12.22
N ASN A 223 7.74 -4.76 11.40
CA ASN A 223 8.11 -4.65 9.98
C ASN A 223 9.51 -4.06 9.79
N SER A 224 9.97 -3.14 10.65
CA SER A 224 11.32 -2.57 10.55
C SER A 224 12.40 -3.62 10.75
N GLU A 225 12.22 -4.52 11.72
CA GLU A 225 13.15 -5.62 11.99
C GLU A 225 13.22 -6.60 10.82
N ILE A 226 12.08 -6.87 10.17
CA ILE A 226 12.04 -7.69 8.95
C ILE A 226 12.81 -7.01 7.82
N VAL A 227 12.65 -5.70 7.60
CA VAL A 227 13.42 -4.94 6.60
C VAL A 227 14.91 -5.02 6.89
N ILE A 228 15.31 -4.70 8.12
CA ILE A 228 16.71 -4.70 8.58
C ILE A 228 17.36 -6.06 8.34
N GLU A 229 16.72 -7.15 8.76
CA GLU A 229 17.27 -8.50 8.63
C GLU A 229 17.28 -8.99 7.18
N THR A 230 16.30 -8.58 6.36
CA THR A 230 16.29 -8.84 4.91
C THR A 230 17.49 -8.18 4.24
N ILE A 231 17.77 -6.91 4.55
CA ILE A 231 18.90 -6.17 4.00
C ILE A 231 20.23 -6.82 4.40
N LYS A 232 20.42 -7.16 5.69
CA LYS A 232 21.63 -7.85 6.16
C LYS A 232 21.86 -9.13 5.38
N THR A 233 20.82 -9.96 5.24
CA THR A 233 20.91 -11.23 4.52
C THR A 233 21.30 -11.01 3.06
N LEU A 234 20.73 -10.02 2.37
CA LEU A 234 21.12 -9.67 1.00
C LEU A 234 22.60 -9.24 0.92
N VAL A 235 23.06 -8.37 1.82
CA VAL A 235 24.46 -7.94 1.87
C VAL A 235 25.41 -9.11 2.15
N GLU A 236 25.04 -10.04 3.03
CA GLU A 236 25.78 -11.29 3.28
C GLU A 236 25.83 -12.20 2.04
N LYS A 237 24.78 -12.19 1.21
CA LYS A 237 24.75 -12.87 -0.10
C LYS A 237 25.46 -12.10 -1.22
N GLY A 238 26.12 -10.99 -0.91
CA GLY A 238 26.98 -10.24 -1.83
C GLY A 238 26.29 -9.19 -2.68
N TYR A 239 25.05 -8.80 -2.34
CA TYR A 239 24.35 -7.67 -2.96
C TYR A 239 24.98 -6.38 -2.49
N ASN A 240 25.17 -5.46 -3.43
CA ASN A 240 25.64 -4.13 -3.08
C ASN A 240 24.48 -3.30 -2.49
N ILE A 241 24.70 -2.75 -1.30
CA ILE A 241 23.72 -1.94 -0.57
C ILE A 241 23.21 -0.73 -1.39
N SER A 242 24.03 -0.16 -2.27
CA SER A 242 23.62 0.96 -3.13
C SER A 242 22.56 0.58 -4.17
N HIS A 243 22.35 -0.72 -4.41
CA HIS A 243 21.33 -1.26 -5.30
C HIS A 243 20.09 -1.76 -4.53
N ILE A 244 20.04 -1.60 -3.21
CA ILE A 244 18.88 -1.93 -2.39
C ILE A 244 18.16 -0.63 -2.04
N LYS A 245 16.91 -0.49 -2.47
CA LYS A 245 16.07 0.68 -2.17
C LYS A 245 14.90 0.29 -1.28
N VAL A 246 14.57 1.14 -0.31
CA VAL A 246 13.50 0.93 0.66
C VAL A 246 12.44 2.01 0.50
N PHE A 247 11.16 1.63 0.54
CA PHE A 247 10.02 2.53 0.43
C PHE A 247 8.95 2.17 1.46
N SER A 248 8.32 3.17 2.05
CA SER A 248 7.20 2.95 2.97
C SER A 248 5.86 3.02 2.25
N ALA A 249 4.99 2.05 2.51
CA ALA A 249 3.58 2.06 2.13
C ALA A 249 2.71 2.38 3.35
N SER A 250 1.56 3.04 3.15
CA SER A 250 0.63 3.36 4.25
C SER A 250 0.15 2.10 4.98
N GLY A 251 -0.04 1.00 4.25
CA GLY A 251 -0.41 -0.29 4.80
C GLY A 251 -0.15 -1.43 3.82
N SER A 252 -0.44 -2.65 4.26
CA SER A 252 -0.15 -3.85 3.45
C SER A 252 -0.97 -3.91 2.16
N PHE A 253 -2.16 -3.30 2.13
CA PHE A 253 -3.00 -3.24 0.93
C PHE A 253 -2.33 -2.41 -0.19
N GLU A 254 -1.52 -1.41 0.14
CA GLU A 254 -0.87 -0.59 -0.89
C GLU A 254 0.39 -1.26 -1.49
N LEU A 255 0.97 -2.27 -0.82
CA LEU A 255 2.23 -2.91 -1.23
C LEU A 255 2.24 -3.42 -2.69
N PRO A 256 1.22 -4.17 -3.19
CA PRO A 256 1.26 -4.68 -4.57
C PRO A 256 1.19 -3.56 -5.61
N GLY A 257 0.38 -2.53 -5.34
CA GLY A 257 0.26 -1.37 -6.21
C GLY A 257 1.56 -0.57 -6.31
N LEU A 258 2.27 -0.45 -5.19
CA LEU A 258 3.56 0.22 -5.12
C LEU A 258 4.68 -0.62 -5.76
N ALA A 259 4.63 -1.96 -5.62
CA ALA A 259 5.54 -2.89 -6.30
C ALA A 259 5.40 -2.79 -7.81
N SER A 260 4.17 -2.79 -8.31
CA SER A 260 3.88 -2.64 -9.74
C SER A 260 4.46 -1.34 -10.28
N TYR A 261 4.23 -0.24 -9.55
CA TYR A 261 4.73 1.07 -9.92
C TYR A 261 6.25 1.16 -9.91
N LEU A 262 6.90 0.61 -8.88
CA LEU A 262 8.36 0.57 -8.78
C LEU A 262 8.97 -0.22 -9.95
N ILE A 263 8.42 -1.39 -10.27
CA ILE A 263 8.89 -2.22 -11.38
C ILE A 263 8.75 -1.46 -12.71
N GLN A 264 7.57 -0.91 -12.99
CA GLN A 264 7.30 -0.21 -14.24
C GLN A 264 8.13 1.07 -14.39
N THR A 265 8.27 1.86 -13.32
CA THR A 265 9.05 3.10 -13.32
C THR A 265 10.55 2.82 -13.40
N SER A 266 11.04 1.70 -12.83
CA SER A 266 12.45 1.32 -13.01
C SER A 266 12.82 1.02 -14.47
N ARG A 267 11.82 0.69 -15.31
CA ARG A 267 12.00 0.40 -16.74
C ARG A 267 12.08 1.64 -17.62
N LYS A 268 11.51 2.78 -17.18
CA LYS A 268 11.36 3.99 -17.98
C LYS A 268 11.75 5.24 -17.18
N VAL A 269 12.53 6.15 -17.75
CA VAL A 269 12.65 7.53 -17.25
C VAL A 269 12.36 8.49 -18.40
N ASN A 270 11.45 9.45 -18.19
CA ASN A 270 11.00 10.40 -19.22
C ASN A 270 10.53 9.72 -20.53
N ASN A 271 9.83 8.58 -20.43
CA ASN A 271 9.43 7.73 -21.57
C ASN A 271 10.58 7.16 -22.41
N ILE A 272 11.81 7.21 -21.89
CA ILE A 272 12.98 6.57 -22.51
C ILE A 272 13.27 5.28 -21.74
N GLN A 273 13.42 4.17 -22.47
CA GLN A 273 13.80 2.88 -21.91
C GLN A 273 15.19 2.99 -21.27
N LYS A 274 15.32 2.63 -20.00
CA LYS A 274 16.62 2.57 -19.32
C LYS A 274 17.43 1.35 -19.80
N PRO A 275 18.77 1.38 -19.71
CA PRO A 275 19.58 0.18 -19.86
C PRO A 275 19.23 -0.85 -18.77
N ASN A 276 19.32 -2.15 -19.12
CA ASN A 276 18.82 -3.26 -18.30
C ASN A 276 19.36 -3.31 -16.86
N ASN A 277 20.54 -2.75 -16.61
CA ASN A 277 21.24 -2.76 -15.32
C ASN A 277 20.70 -1.75 -14.30
N GLU A 278 19.69 -0.95 -14.65
CA GLU A 278 19.02 -0.01 -13.74
C GLU A 278 17.58 -0.42 -13.38
N HIS A 279 17.10 -1.55 -13.91
CA HIS A 279 15.77 -2.07 -13.63
C HIS A 279 15.75 -2.80 -12.30
N VAL A 280 14.61 -2.76 -11.62
CA VAL A 280 14.36 -3.58 -10.45
C VAL A 280 14.19 -5.04 -10.88
N GLU A 281 14.99 -5.90 -10.27
CA GLU A 281 15.08 -7.34 -10.59
C GLU A 281 14.42 -8.21 -9.51
N ALA A 282 14.15 -7.65 -8.33
CA ALA A 282 13.28 -8.27 -7.32
C ALA A 282 12.62 -7.19 -6.45
N VAL A 283 11.41 -7.48 -5.99
CA VAL A 283 10.70 -6.68 -4.99
C VAL A 283 10.35 -7.55 -3.78
N VAL A 284 10.56 -7.03 -2.58
CA VAL A 284 10.12 -7.65 -1.33
C VAL A 284 9.04 -6.78 -0.70
N CYS A 285 7.85 -7.33 -0.50
CA CYS A 285 6.71 -6.62 0.11
C CYS A 285 6.56 -7.07 1.56
N ILE A 286 6.92 -6.22 2.52
CA ILE A 286 6.94 -6.52 3.95
C ILE A 286 5.77 -5.79 4.61
N GLY A 287 4.98 -6.54 5.38
CA GLY A 287 3.93 -5.98 6.20
C GLY A 287 3.48 -6.98 7.26
N SER A 288 2.70 -6.52 8.23
CA SER A 288 2.08 -7.40 9.22
C SER A 288 0.62 -7.06 9.34
N LEU A 289 -0.23 -8.04 9.05
CA LEU A 289 -1.66 -8.00 9.29
C LEU A 289 -1.93 -8.77 10.58
N ILE A 290 -2.68 -8.17 11.49
CA ILE A 290 -3.07 -8.78 12.75
C ILE A 290 -4.58 -8.94 12.75
N LYS A 291 -5.06 -10.14 13.05
CA LYS A 291 -6.48 -10.46 13.07
C LYS A 291 -7.24 -9.57 14.04
N GLY A 292 -8.11 -8.72 13.51
CA GLY A 292 -9.04 -7.90 14.28
C GLY A 292 -10.39 -8.57 14.50
N GLY A 293 -11.39 -7.77 14.91
CA GLY A 293 -12.76 -8.23 15.14
C GLY A 293 -13.59 -8.49 13.87
N THR A 294 -13.03 -8.34 12.67
CA THR A 294 -13.78 -8.43 11.40
C THR A 294 -13.01 -9.23 10.35
N LYS A 295 -13.71 -9.65 9.29
CA LYS A 295 -13.09 -10.31 8.13
C LYS A 295 -12.22 -9.39 7.26
N HIS A 296 -12.14 -8.09 7.55
CA HIS A 296 -11.24 -7.14 6.89
C HIS A 296 -9.80 -7.67 6.73
N PHE A 297 -9.26 -8.28 7.78
CA PHE A 297 -7.95 -8.93 7.77
C PHE A 297 -7.81 -9.96 6.62
N LYS A 298 -8.82 -10.82 6.47
CA LYS A 298 -8.83 -11.89 5.45
C LYS A 298 -8.91 -11.32 4.04
N PHE A 299 -9.75 -10.29 3.84
CA PHE A 299 -9.92 -9.71 2.52
C PHE A 299 -8.67 -8.97 2.05
N ILE A 300 -7.96 -8.28 2.95
CA ILE A 300 -6.65 -7.69 2.64
C ILE A 300 -5.64 -8.79 2.33
N SER A 301 -5.48 -9.79 3.21
CA SER A 301 -4.46 -10.83 3.03
C SER A 301 -4.62 -11.56 1.70
N ASP A 302 -5.84 -12.00 1.39
CA ASP A 302 -6.10 -12.78 0.18
C ASP A 302 -5.90 -11.93 -1.09
N SER A 303 -6.32 -10.66 -1.07
CA SER A 303 -6.18 -9.76 -2.21
C SER A 303 -4.72 -9.37 -2.46
N VAL A 304 -3.95 -9.11 -1.39
CA VAL A 304 -2.51 -8.78 -1.47
C VAL A 304 -1.72 -9.95 -2.04
N GLU A 305 -1.88 -11.16 -1.49
CA GLU A 305 -1.17 -12.36 -1.96
C GLU A 305 -1.49 -12.67 -3.44
N ARG A 306 -2.78 -12.69 -3.81
CA ARG A 306 -3.21 -12.87 -5.21
C ARG A 306 -2.51 -11.86 -6.13
N THR A 307 -2.48 -10.60 -5.73
CA THR A 307 -2.01 -9.51 -6.60
C THR A 307 -0.49 -9.56 -6.76
N LEU A 308 0.26 -9.93 -5.71
CA LEU A 308 1.71 -10.12 -5.80
C LEU A 308 2.07 -11.30 -6.72
N ASP A 309 1.32 -12.40 -6.67
CA ASP A 309 1.51 -13.54 -7.58
C ASP A 309 1.29 -13.14 -9.04
N ILE A 310 0.15 -12.50 -9.34
CA ILE A 310 -0.17 -11.98 -10.67
C ILE A 310 0.91 -11.00 -11.15
N LEU A 311 1.37 -10.12 -10.27
CA LEU A 311 2.39 -9.14 -10.61
C LEU A 311 3.73 -9.80 -10.93
N SER A 312 4.14 -10.79 -10.13
CA SER A 312 5.38 -11.52 -10.33
C SER A 312 5.39 -12.26 -11.67
N GLU A 313 4.25 -12.86 -12.05
CA GLU A 313 4.08 -13.54 -13.33
C GLU A 313 4.07 -12.55 -14.50
N LYS A 314 3.21 -11.52 -14.44
CA LYS A 314 3.05 -10.53 -15.52
C LYS A 314 4.33 -9.77 -15.83
N THR A 315 5.13 -9.47 -14.80
CA THR A 315 6.33 -8.64 -14.96
C THR A 315 7.60 -9.45 -15.16
N ASN A 316 7.58 -10.75 -14.87
CA ASN A 316 8.77 -11.60 -14.74
C ASN A 316 9.81 -11.02 -13.75
N VAL A 317 9.34 -10.28 -12.75
CA VAL A 317 10.15 -9.78 -11.62
C VAL A 317 9.63 -10.44 -10.35
N PRO A 318 10.46 -11.23 -9.65
CA PRO A 318 10.12 -11.79 -8.34
C PRO A 318 9.51 -10.77 -7.38
N CYS A 319 8.23 -10.92 -7.08
CA CYS A 319 7.54 -10.15 -6.03
C CYS A 319 7.39 -11.04 -4.79
N VAL A 320 8.38 -10.99 -3.89
CA VAL A 320 8.41 -11.84 -2.69
C VAL A 320 7.50 -11.25 -1.62
N SER A 321 6.43 -11.98 -1.26
CA SER A 321 5.60 -11.61 -0.10
C SER A 321 6.31 -11.93 1.21
N GLY A 322 6.45 -10.90 2.03
CA GLY A 322 6.76 -10.93 3.46
C GLY A 322 5.63 -10.35 4.29
N VAL A 323 4.38 -10.44 3.81
CA VAL A 323 3.20 -9.97 4.53
C VAL A 323 2.76 -11.04 5.55
N LEU A 324 3.03 -10.79 6.82
CA LEU A 324 2.66 -11.69 7.90
C LEU A 324 1.15 -11.66 8.15
N CYS A 325 0.54 -12.83 8.24
CA CYS A 325 -0.86 -13.01 8.59
C CYS A 325 -0.97 -13.60 10.00
N CYS A 326 -1.00 -12.72 11.00
CA CYS A 326 -0.88 -13.11 12.41
C CYS A 326 -2.21 -13.06 13.14
N THR A 327 -2.38 -13.97 14.10
CA THR A 327 -3.57 -14.00 14.96
C THR A 327 -3.50 -13.02 16.13
N SER A 328 -2.29 -12.59 16.49
CA SER A 328 -2.01 -11.62 17.56
C SER A 328 -0.70 -10.87 17.27
N PHE A 329 -0.45 -9.78 17.99
CA PHE A 329 0.84 -9.07 17.90
C PHE A 329 2.00 -9.93 18.39
N GLU A 330 1.79 -10.74 19.42
CA GLU A 330 2.79 -11.68 19.95
C GLU A 330 3.20 -12.75 18.92
N ASP A 331 2.23 -13.22 18.13
CA ASP A 331 2.49 -14.09 16.97
C ASP A 331 3.37 -13.38 15.93
N ALA A 332 3.12 -12.09 15.63
CA ALA A 332 3.99 -11.31 14.76
C ALA A 332 5.42 -11.16 15.33
N LEU A 333 5.57 -10.87 16.63
CA LEU A 333 6.87 -10.82 17.30
C LEU A 333 7.64 -12.14 17.24
N SER A 334 6.94 -13.28 17.16
CA SER A 334 7.60 -14.58 17.09
C SER A 334 8.32 -14.82 15.77
N TYR A 335 7.86 -14.22 14.65
CA TYR A 335 8.54 -14.29 13.35
C TYR A 335 9.87 -13.54 13.31
N ILE A 336 10.09 -12.63 14.26
CA ILE A 336 11.32 -11.85 14.40
C ILE A 336 12.14 -12.27 15.63
N GLY A 337 11.78 -13.38 16.28
CA GLY A 337 12.49 -13.89 17.45
C GLY A 337 12.36 -13.03 18.72
N LYS A 338 11.39 -12.11 18.78
CA LYS A 338 11.17 -11.21 19.94
C LYS A 338 9.97 -11.60 20.81
N SER A 339 9.24 -12.65 20.45
CA SER A 339 8.14 -13.14 21.27
C SER A 339 8.65 -13.69 22.61
N LYS A 340 7.93 -13.34 23.68
CA LYS A 340 8.16 -13.82 25.04
C LYS A 340 7.43 -15.13 25.32
N THR A 341 6.34 -15.40 24.61
CA THR A 341 5.47 -16.56 24.88
C THR A 341 5.43 -17.61 23.78
N ILE A 342 5.77 -17.25 22.54
CA ILE A 342 5.74 -18.14 21.37
C ILE A 342 7.18 -18.34 20.91
N LYS A 343 7.67 -19.59 20.96
CA LYS A 343 8.98 -19.96 20.43
C LYS A 343 8.81 -20.59 19.06
N ARG A 344 9.51 -20.06 18.05
CA ARG A 344 9.62 -20.66 16.72
C ARG A 344 11.03 -21.21 16.52
N GLU A 345 11.12 -22.35 15.84
CA GLU A 345 12.40 -22.93 15.42
C GLU A 345 12.85 -22.37 14.07
N ASP A 346 11.91 -21.82 13.30
CA ASP A 346 12.19 -21.18 12.02
C ASP A 346 13.14 -19.97 12.20
N PRO A 347 14.00 -19.71 11.22
CA PRO A 347 14.83 -18.51 11.23
C PRO A 347 13.98 -17.24 11.19
N HIS A 348 14.58 -16.11 11.56
CA HIS A 348 13.97 -14.79 11.44
C HIS A 348 13.41 -14.60 10.02
N VAL A 349 12.17 -14.16 9.89
CA VAL A 349 11.49 -14.11 8.59
C VAL A 349 12.23 -13.25 7.56
N GLY A 350 12.85 -12.15 7.99
CA GLY A 350 13.73 -11.35 7.12
C GLY A 350 14.89 -12.14 6.50
N THR A 351 15.48 -13.08 7.24
CA THR A 351 16.49 -14.01 6.70
C THR A 351 15.88 -14.87 5.59
N THR A 352 14.71 -15.45 5.82
CA THR A 352 13.99 -16.23 4.80
C THR A 352 13.70 -15.40 3.54
N LEU A 353 13.30 -14.14 3.70
CA LEU A 353 13.01 -13.24 2.56
C LEU A 353 14.28 -12.95 1.75
N GLY A 354 15.39 -12.60 2.40
CA GLY A 354 16.67 -12.36 1.71
C GLY A 354 17.17 -13.58 0.95
N LEU A 355 17.01 -14.79 1.53
CA LEU A 355 17.34 -16.05 0.84
C LEU A 355 16.45 -16.31 -0.37
N LYS A 356 15.13 -16.07 -0.28
CA LYS A 356 14.20 -16.21 -1.42
C LYS A 356 14.56 -15.28 -2.58
N VAL A 357 14.92 -14.02 -2.29
CA VAL A 357 15.40 -13.08 -3.32
C VAL A 357 16.67 -13.61 -3.97
N PHE A 358 17.63 -14.08 -3.16
CA PHE A 358 18.88 -14.64 -3.66
C PHE A 358 18.67 -15.86 -4.57
N GLU A 359 17.74 -16.75 -4.24
CA GLU A 359 17.41 -17.91 -5.06
C GLU A 359 16.74 -17.53 -6.38
N LYS A 360 15.89 -16.50 -6.38
CA LYS A 360 15.12 -16.07 -7.56
C LYS A 360 15.87 -15.14 -8.50
N THR A 361 16.99 -14.57 -8.08
CA THR A 361 17.83 -13.64 -8.88
C THR A 361 19.24 -14.20 -9.12
N LYS A 362 19.36 -15.53 -9.10
CA LYS A 362 20.59 -16.27 -9.33
C LYS A 362 20.88 -16.55 -10.80
#